data_AF-A0A5R8WVK9-F1
#
_entry.id   AF-A0A5R8WVK9-F1
#
_cell.length_a   1.000
_cell.length_b   1.000
_cell.length_c   1.000
_cell.angle_alpha   90.00
_cell.angle_beta   90.00
_cell.angle_gamma   90.00
#
_symmetry.space_group_name_H-M   'P 1'
#
loop_
_entity.id
_entity.type
_entity.pdbx_description
1 polymer ?
#
loop_
_entity_poly.entity_id
_entity_poly.type
_entity_poly.pdbx_seq_one_letter_code
_entity_poly.pdbx_strand_id
1 'polypeptide(L)'
;MALVFTPDRWTGNQWASIEIDPAEHHYQVFLPLLQYLATTYGFEVPVTCPMLDGYAADFCLNGSEGTLFLDNWGMSLAFEHEPVRDLVLTQLQALPADFFLT
;
A
#
# COMPACT_ATOMS: atom_id res chain seq x y z
N MET A 1 2.29 -0.84 17.80
CA MET A 1 3.57 -1.52 17.50
C MET A 1 4.20 -0.86 16.26
N ALA A 2 5.48 -1.05 15.95
CA ALA A 2 6.08 -0.49 14.73
C ALA A 2 5.51 -1.16 13.47
N LEU A 3 5.38 -0.41 12.36
CA LEU A 3 4.94 -0.97 11.09
C LEU A 3 6.04 -1.79 10.41
N VAL A 4 5.64 -2.90 9.77
CA VAL A 4 6.51 -3.77 9.00
C VAL A 4 5.95 -3.89 7.58
N PHE A 5 6.84 -3.78 6.58
CA PHE A 5 6.53 -3.90 5.16
C PHE A 5 7.26 -5.11 4.59
N THR A 6 6.52 -6.11 4.11
CA THR A 6 7.07 -7.40 3.65
C THR A 6 6.69 -7.65 2.20
N PRO A 7 7.62 -8.08 1.32
CA PRO A 7 7.27 -8.43 -0.05
C PRO A 7 6.44 -9.71 -0.11
N ASP A 8 5.39 -9.73 -0.93
CA ASP A 8 4.59 -10.92 -1.25
C ASP A 8 4.01 -10.84 -2.69
N ARG A 9 3.00 -11.66 -3.00
CA ARG A 9 2.20 -11.63 -4.22
C ARG A 9 0.73 -11.93 -3.94
N TRP A 10 -0.15 -11.24 -4.66
CA TRP A 10 -1.57 -11.57 -4.64
C TRP A 10 -1.88 -12.92 -5.27
N THR A 11 -2.72 -13.73 -4.63
CA THR A 11 -3.05 -15.09 -5.07
C THR A 11 -3.75 -15.13 -6.44
N GLY A 12 -4.54 -14.10 -6.79
CA GLY A 12 -5.32 -14.05 -8.03
C GLY A 12 -4.50 -13.71 -9.26
N ASN A 13 -4.13 -12.43 -9.40
CA ASN A 13 -3.43 -11.90 -10.59
C ASN A 13 -1.89 -11.98 -10.48
N GLN A 14 -1.36 -12.48 -9.36
CA GLN A 14 0.09 -12.61 -9.10
C GLN A 14 0.88 -11.29 -9.11
N TRP A 15 0.17 -10.16 -8.98
CA TRP A 15 0.79 -8.84 -8.83
C TRP A 15 1.72 -8.83 -7.62
N ALA A 16 2.88 -8.20 -7.78
CA ALA A 16 3.85 -8.09 -6.71
C ALA A 16 3.26 -7.18 -5.63
N SER A 17 3.17 -7.66 -4.39
CA SER A 17 2.59 -6.93 -3.28
C SER A 17 3.58 -6.61 -2.17
N ILE A 18 3.17 -5.68 -1.33
CA ILE A 18 3.76 -5.37 -0.03
C ILE A 18 2.67 -5.58 1.00
N GLU A 19 2.85 -6.57 1.86
CA GLU A 19 2.02 -6.79 3.04
C GLU A 19 2.46 -5.86 4.15
N ILE A 20 1.48 -5.30 4.86
CA ILE A 20 1.69 -4.26 5.86
C ILE A 20 1.16 -4.78 7.19
N ASP A 21 1.99 -4.75 8.22
CA ASP A 21 1.64 -5.27 9.55
C ASP A 21 2.04 -4.28 10.66
N PRO A 22 1.38 -4.32 11.83
CA PRO A 22 0.28 -5.23 12.20
C PRO A 22 -1.13 -4.74 11.81
N ALA A 23 -2.08 -5.68 11.80
CA ALA A 23 -3.48 -5.43 11.47
C ALA A 23 -4.22 -4.39 12.32
N GLU A 24 -3.80 -4.22 13.59
CA GLU A 24 -4.39 -3.22 14.50
C GLU A 24 -4.26 -1.77 14.00
N HIS A 25 -3.35 -1.49 13.07
CA HIS A 25 -3.10 -0.15 12.55
C HIS A 25 -3.61 0.08 11.12
N HIS A 26 -4.12 -0.94 10.42
CA HIS A 26 -4.44 -0.83 8.99
C HIS A 26 -5.39 0.33 8.64
N TYR A 27 -6.48 0.47 9.39
CA TYR A 27 -7.45 1.55 9.18
C TYR A 27 -6.87 2.96 9.40
N GLN A 28 -5.88 3.08 10.29
CA GLN A 28 -5.19 4.35 10.55
C GLN A 28 -4.17 4.67 9.46
N VAL A 29 -3.57 3.64 8.86
CA VAL A 29 -2.44 3.76 7.92
C VAL A 29 -2.90 3.89 6.47
N PHE A 30 -4.06 3.33 6.10
CA PHE A 30 -4.52 3.26 4.71
C PHE A 30 -4.49 4.62 3.98
N LEU A 31 -5.18 5.63 4.50
CA LEU A 31 -5.27 6.93 3.85
C LEU A 31 -3.94 7.73 3.92
N PRO A 32 -3.22 7.78 5.06
CA PRO A 32 -1.89 8.40 5.12
C PRO A 32 -0.88 7.77 4.14
N LEU A 33 -0.87 6.45 4.00
CA LEU A 33 -0.01 5.76 3.04
C LEU A 33 -0.36 6.17 1.60
N LEU A 34 -1.65 6.18 1.26
CA LEU A 34 -2.11 6.58 -0.07
C LEU A 34 -1.72 8.04 -0.40
N GLN A 35 -1.90 8.95 0.55
CA GLN A 35 -1.51 10.36 0.40
C GLN A 35 0.01 10.53 0.30
N TYR A 36 0.77 9.75 1.06
CA TYR A 36 2.22 9.74 1.00
C TYR A 36 2.72 9.29 -0.37
N LEU A 37 2.15 8.21 -0.92
CA LEU A 37 2.51 7.73 -2.26
C LEU A 37 2.18 8.78 -3.33
N ALA A 38 0.96 9.34 -3.29
CA ALA A 38 0.52 10.37 -4.22
C ALA A 38 1.47 11.59 -4.21
N THR A 39 1.85 12.05 -3.02
CA THR A 39 2.76 13.19 -2.85
C THR A 39 4.19 12.85 -3.29
N THR A 40 4.69 11.69 -2.89
CA THR A 40 6.07 11.24 -3.17
C THR A 40 6.31 11.04 -4.67
N TYR A 41 5.33 10.45 -5.37
CA TYR A 41 5.47 10.08 -6.78
C TYR A 41 4.72 11.03 -7.75
N GLY A 42 4.05 12.05 -7.23
CA GLY A 42 3.47 13.13 -8.03
C GLY A 42 2.22 12.73 -8.82
N PHE A 43 1.35 11.90 -8.24
CA PHE A 43 0.04 11.57 -8.81
C PHE A 43 -1.10 12.13 -7.93
N GLU A 44 -2.31 12.25 -8.51
CA GLU A 44 -3.49 12.69 -7.77
C GLU A 44 -3.91 11.63 -6.76
N VAL A 45 -4.29 12.03 -5.54
CA VAL A 45 -4.79 11.08 -4.53
C VAL A 45 -6.03 10.39 -5.09
N PRO A 46 -6.00 9.07 -5.32
CA PRO A 46 -7.09 8.37 -5.98
C PRO A 46 -8.32 8.27 -5.08
N VAL A 47 -9.48 8.12 -5.70
CA VAL A 47 -10.75 7.91 -4.99
C VAL A 47 -10.73 6.54 -4.32
N THR A 48 -11.06 6.51 -3.03
CA THR A 48 -11.22 5.26 -2.28
C THR A 48 -12.58 4.63 -2.56
N CYS A 49 -12.58 3.39 -3.04
CA CYS A 49 -13.78 2.59 -3.26
C CYS A 49 -14.10 1.74 -2.01
N PRO A 50 -15.28 1.89 -1.39
CA PRO A 50 -15.70 1.02 -0.31
C PRO A 50 -16.00 -0.40 -0.82
N MET A 51 -15.57 -1.40 -0.07
CA MET A 51 -15.86 -2.82 -0.29
C MET A 51 -16.71 -3.39 0.85
N LEU A 52 -17.09 -4.66 0.73
CA LEU A 52 -17.89 -5.35 1.76
C LEU A 52 -17.24 -5.25 3.15
N ASP A 53 -15.91 -5.39 3.22
CA ASP A 53 -15.14 -5.55 4.45
C ASP A 53 -13.94 -4.60 4.52
N GLY A 54 -13.93 -3.51 3.75
CA GLY A 54 -12.82 -2.56 3.76
C GLY A 54 -12.81 -1.59 2.58
N TYR A 55 -11.63 -1.28 2.07
CA TYR A 55 -11.42 -0.24 1.06
C TYR A 55 -10.37 -0.65 0.03
N ALA A 56 -10.49 -0.16 -1.19
CA ALA A 56 -9.34 -0.06 -2.08
C ALA A 56 -9.25 1.30 -2.76
N ALA A 57 -8.05 1.59 -3.24
CA ALA A 57 -7.82 2.68 -4.18
C ALA A 57 -6.87 2.20 -5.26
N ASP A 58 -7.29 2.36 -6.51
CA ASP A 58 -6.48 2.08 -7.69
C ASP A 58 -5.76 3.34 -8.14
N PHE A 59 -4.52 3.21 -8.58
CA PHE A 59 -3.69 4.31 -9.07
C PHE A 59 -2.61 3.82 -10.03
N CYS A 60 -1.99 4.76 -10.73
CA CYS A 60 -0.86 4.49 -11.61
C CYS A 60 0.41 5.14 -11.05
N LEU A 61 1.48 4.36 -10.90
CA LEU A 61 2.78 4.81 -10.41
C LEU A 61 3.87 4.38 -11.39
N ASN A 62 4.62 5.34 -11.93
CA ASN A 62 5.68 5.10 -12.92
C ASN A 62 5.24 4.21 -14.11
N GLY A 63 3.99 4.34 -14.55
CA GLY A 63 3.42 3.54 -15.63
C GLY A 63 3.02 2.11 -15.25
N SER A 64 3.09 1.75 -13.96
CA SER A 64 2.52 0.52 -13.42
C SER A 64 1.18 0.81 -12.78
N GLU A 65 0.17 0.00 -13.10
CA GLU A 65 -1.04 -0.05 -12.28
C GLU A 65 -0.68 -0.55 -10.87
N GLY A 66 -1.37 0.00 -9.88
CA GLY A 66 -1.23 -0.36 -8.49
C GLY A 66 -2.54 -0.19 -7.73
N THR A 67 -2.69 -1.00 -6.69
CA THR A 67 -3.88 -1.00 -5.85
C THR A 67 -3.45 -1.07 -4.39
N LEU A 68 -3.88 -0.12 -3.59
CA LEU A 68 -3.85 -0.24 -2.14
C LEU A 68 -5.18 -0.86 -1.69
N PHE A 69 -5.11 -1.99 -1.02
CA PHE A 69 -6.26 -2.76 -0.57
C PHE A 69 -6.21 -2.98 0.94
N LEU A 70 -7.37 -2.89 1.58
CA LEU A 70 -7.60 -3.19 2.98
C LEU A 70 -8.89 -4.00 3.11
N ASP A 71 -8.83 -5.11 3.84
CA ASP A 71 -10.00 -5.83 4.33
C ASP A 71 -9.88 -6.18 5.84
N ASN A 72 -10.77 -7.04 6.33
CA ASN A 72 -10.76 -7.49 7.71
C ASN A 72 -9.53 -8.33 8.12
N TRP A 73 -8.75 -8.82 7.15
CA TRP A 73 -7.64 -9.75 7.37
C TRP A 73 -6.27 -9.09 7.15
N GLY A 74 -6.19 -8.16 6.20
CA GLY A 74 -4.92 -7.66 5.73
C GLY A 74 -5.01 -6.29 5.07
N MET A 75 -3.84 -5.66 4.99
CA MET A 75 -3.62 -4.50 4.14
C MET A 75 -2.43 -4.79 3.24
N SER A 76 -2.66 -4.66 1.94
CA SER A 76 -1.63 -4.94 0.94
C SER A 76 -1.61 -3.86 -0.12
N LEU A 77 -0.40 -3.56 -0.58
CA LEU A 77 -0.16 -2.66 -1.69
C LEU A 77 0.42 -3.44 -2.86
N ALA A 78 -0.34 -3.61 -3.93
CA ALA A 78 0.05 -4.40 -5.09
C ALA A 78 0.37 -3.53 -6.31
N PHE A 79 1.28 -4.03 -7.15
CA PHE A 79 1.68 -3.44 -8.41
C PHE A 79 1.75 -4.49 -9.51
N GLU A 80 1.36 -4.09 -10.71
CA GLU A 80 1.52 -4.91 -11.92
C GLU A 80 3.01 -5.24 -12.18
N HIS A 81 3.89 -4.25 -12.01
CA HIS A 81 5.32 -4.40 -12.27
C HIS A 81 6.14 -4.55 -10.97
N GLU A 82 6.83 -5.68 -10.84
CA GLU A 82 7.68 -5.99 -9.68
C GLU A 82 8.79 -4.95 -9.38
N PRO A 83 9.50 -4.38 -10.38
CA PRO A 83 10.48 -3.33 -10.11
C PRO A 83 9.86 -2.08 -9.45
N VAL A 84 8.59 -1.79 -9.71
CA VAL A 84 7.87 -0.68 -9.08
C VAL A 84 7.54 -1.01 -7.63
N ARG A 85 7.10 -2.25 -7.36
CA ARG A 85 6.93 -2.75 -5.98
C ARG A 85 8.24 -2.64 -5.20
N ASP A 86 9.35 -3.11 -5.74
CA ASP A 86 10.66 -3.12 -5.05
C ASP A 86 11.16 -1.71 -4.74
N LEU A 87 10.95 -0.77 -5.66
CA LEU A 87 11.24 0.65 -5.46
C LEU A 87 10.42 1.21 -4.27
N VAL A 88 9.12 0.96 -4.26
CA VAL A 88 8.21 1.43 -3.21
C VAL A 88 8.54 0.77 -1.87
N LEU A 89 8.81 -0.54 -1.86
CA LEU A 89 9.19 -1.27 -0.66
C LEU A 89 10.46 -0.71 -0.02
N THR A 90 11.49 -0.49 -0.83
CA THR A 90 12.76 0.12 -0.38
C THR A 90 12.52 1.49 0.25
N GLN A 91 11.66 2.30 -0.39
CA GLN A 91 11.30 3.63 0.12
C GLN A 91 10.56 3.54 1.46
N LEU A 92 9.57 2.65 1.59
CA LEU A 92 8.79 2.47 2.82
C LEU A 92 9.65 1.94 3.98
N GLN A 93 10.58 1.02 3.69
CA GLN A 93 11.50 0.47 4.70
C GLN A 93 12.56 1.48 5.17
N ALA A 94 12.81 2.54 4.41
CA ALA A 94 13.71 3.62 4.80
C ALA A 94 13.05 4.66 5.74
N LEU A 95 11.72 4.62 5.90
CA LEU A 95 10.99 5.51 6.78
C LEU A 95 11.15 5.12 8.25
N PRO A 96 10.97 6.07 9.19
CA PRO A 96 10.78 5.74 10.60
C PRO A 96 9.62 4.75 10.78
N ALA A 97 9.78 3.80 11.69
CA ALA A 97 8.83 2.68 11.83
C ALA A 97 7.45 3.10 12.38
N ASP A 98 7.34 4.32 12.91
CA ASP A 98 6.14 4.98 13.43
C ASP A 98 5.65 6.12 12.52
N PHE A 99 6.23 6.30 11.33
CA PHE A 99 5.95 7.44 10.44
C PHE A 99 4.46 7.66 10.12
N PHE A 100 3.68 6.59 10.02
CA PHE A 100 2.23 6.66 9.75
C PHE A 100 1.36 6.53 11.01
N LEU A 101 1.96 6.46 12.20
CA LEU A 101 1.26 6.23 13.47
C LEU A 101 1.23 7.46 14.38
N THR A 102 1.85 8.58 13.97
CA THR A 102 1.88 9.87 14.67
C THR A 102 0.72 10.76 14.26
#